data_AF-A0A0D2SM82-F1
#
_entry.id   AF-A0A0D2SM82-F1
#
_cell.length_a   1.000
_cell.length_b   1.000
_cell.length_c   1.000
_cell.angle_alpha   90.00
_cell.angle_beta   90.00
_cell.angle_gamma   90.00
#
_symmetry.space_group_name_H-M   'P 1'
#
loop_
_entity.id
_entity.type
_entity.pdbx_description
1 polymer ?
#
loop_
_entity_poly.entity_id
_entity_poly.type
_entity_poly.pdbx_seq_one_letter_code
_entity_poly.pdbx_strand_id
1 'polypeptide(L)'
;MAQLTQLRLLDLRGCRELKIIPPNVLSGLSKLEELYMSRSFVEWEKGGVVENERKNASLDELNNLPCLTTLYVHILDVQMIPKHRFVETLDRFRIFVGNYGGYNCCHNYESPKALKLMLYANIDLDNGMKMLLIKTEDLCLEGLEGVKNVLMELNNGKDLPNLKRLHVRNGRHVQYIKTNKIGFSELCFIKLENLPQLVSFCSSDERCSTKPLLLFNKQTCHWVTNLRSLIIKGCGKLEHLLSPSLARSL
;
A
#
# COMPACT_ATOMS: atom_id res chain seq x y z
N MET A 1 7.09 34.80 -19.34
CA MET A 1 6.35 34.18 -18.22
C MET A 1 7.37 33.74 -17.19
N ALA A 2 7.20 34.13 -15.92
CA ALA A 2 8.09 33.67 -14.86
C ALA A 2 7.82 32.19 -14.59
N GLN A 3 8.83 31.34 -14.72
CA GLN A 3 8.76 29.92 -14.36
C GLN A 3 9.34 29.75 -12.95
N LEU A 4 8.67 28.99 -12.09
CA LEU A 4 9.09 28.68 -10.73
C LEU A 4 10.24 27.65 -10.71
N THR A 5 11.30 27.88 -11.48
CA THR A 5 12.39 26.93 -11.72
C THR A 5 13.28 26.65 -10.51
N GLN A 6 13.13 27.43 -9.44
CA GLN A 6 13.84 27.22 -8.16
C GLN A 6 12.96 26.58 -7.08
N LEU A 7 11.69 26.30 -7.38
CA LEU A 7 10.80 25.69 -6.40
C LEU A 7 11.24 24.25 -6.12
N ARG A 8 11.57 23.96 -4.87
CA ARG A 8 12.00 22.63 -4.40
C ARG A 8 10.94 21.90 -3.61
N LEU A 9 10.02 22.63 -2.98
CA LEU A 9 8.94 22.06 -2.18
C LEU A 9 7.62 22.72 -2.58
N LEU A 10 6.62 21.88 -2.88
CA LEU A 10 5.25 22.30 -3.12
C LEU A 10 4.34 21.53 -2.17
N ASP A 11 3.77 22.26 -1.20
CA ASP A 11 2.83 21.70 -0.23
C ASP A 11 1.44 22.30 -0.44
N LEU A 12 0.53 21.44 -0.86
CA LEU A 12 -0.88 21.74 -1.12
C LEU A 12 -1.78 20.97 -0.16
N ARG A 13 -1.26 20.38 0.92
CA ARG A 13 -2.06 19.61 1.89
C ARG A 13 -3.16 20.48 2.50
N GLY A 14 -4.38 19.94 2.52
CA GLY A 14 -5.54 20.63 3.08
C GLY A 14 -6.22 21.60 2.11
N CYS A 15 -5.73 21.77 0.88
CA CYS A 15 -6.38 22.56 -0.16
C CYS A 15 -7.58 21.81 -0.76
N ARG A 16 -8.65 21.61 0.02
CA ARG A 16 -9.81 20.77 -0.34
C ARG A 16 -10.63 21.28 -1.53
N GLU A 17 -10.55 22.58 -1.81
CA GLU A 17 -11.23 23.20 -2.95
C GLU A 17 -10.39 23.19 -4.24
N LEU A 18 -9.15 22.67 -4.19
CA LEU A 18 -8.28 22.58 -5.36
C LEU A 18 -8.78 21.48 -6.31
N LYS A 19 -9.42 21.90 -7.39
CA LYS A 19 -9.99 20.99 -8.41
C LYS A 19 -9.21 20.97 -9.72
N ILE A 20 -8.41 21.99 -9.97
CA ILE A 20 -7.71 22.19 -11.24
C ILE A 20 -6.23 22.42 -10.99
N ILE A 21 -5.40 21.56 -11.57
CA ILE A 21 -3.98 21.81 -11.80
C ILE A 21 -3.80 21.73 -13.31
N PRO A 22 -3.60 22.84 -14.03
CA PRO A 22 -3.52 22.80 -15.49
C PRO A 22 -2.42 21.86 -15.99
N PRO A 23 -2.57 21.25 -17.18
CA PRO A 23 -1.56 20.38 -17.75
C PRO A 23 -0.20 21.08 -17.87
N ASN A 24 0.87 20.32 -17.67
CA ASN A 24 2.28 20.73 -17.75
C ASN A 24 2.74 21.71 -16.65
N VAL A 25 1.89 22.05 -15.68
CA VAL A 25 2.30 22.88 -14.55
C VAL A 25 3.28 22.14 -13.66
N LEU A 26 3.07 20.84 -13.40
CA LEU A 26 3.95 20.07 -12.54
C LEU A 26 5.25 19.74 -13.25
N SER A 27 5.20 19.32 -14.52
CA SER A 27 6.41 18.98 -15.29
C SER A 27 7.36 20.17 -15.50
N GLY A 28 6.86 21.42 -15.41
CA GLY A 28 7.67 22.63 -15.45
C GLY A 28 8.50 22.91 -14.18
N LEU A 29 8.26 22.18 -13.08
CA LEU A 29 8.93 22.38 -11.79
C LEU A 29 10.20 21.51 -11.69
N SER A 30 11.15 21.68 -12.61
CA SER A 30 12.28 20.76 -12.79
C SER A 30 13.19 20.53 -11.57
N LYS A 31 13.21 21.45 -10.59
CA LYS A 31 13.95 21.32 -9.32
C LYS A 31 13.10 20.84 -8.14
N LEU A 32 11.85 20.42 -8.39
CA LEU A 32 10.96 19.99 -7.33
C LEU A 32 11.47 18.67 -6.71
N GLU A 33 11.66 18.70 -5.40
CA GLU A 33 12.13 17.58 -4.59
C GLU A 33 11.00 16.96 -3.77
N GLU A 34 10.07 17.80 -3.29
CA GLU A 34 8.98 17.39 -2.41
C GLU A 34 7.62 17.91 -2.91
N LEU A 35 6.68 16.98 -3.10
CA LEU A 35 5.31 17.26 -3.52
C LEU A 35 4.30 16.67 -2.53
N TYR A 36 3.54 17.54 -1.87
CA TYR A 36 2.53 17.14 -0.90
C TYR A 36 1.13 17.57 -1.35
N MET A 37 0.27 16.61 -1.68
CA MET A 37 -1.10 16.84 -2.17
C MET A 37 -2.15 15.90 -1.55
N SER A 38 -1.77 15.09 -0.55
CA SER A 38 -2.72 14.25 0.18
C SER A 38 -3.91 15.07 0.69
N ARG A 39 -5.13 14.51 0.57
CA ARG A 39 -6.42 15.15 0.95
C ARG A 39 -6.79 16.43 0.19
N SER A 40 -6.14 16.70 -0.93
CA SER A 40 -6.24 18.02 -1.58
C SER A 40 -6.56 17.88 -3.06
N PHE A 41 -5.88 16.97 -3.76
CA PHE A 41 -6.10 16.76 -5.19
C PHE A 41 -6.24 15.26 -5.51
N VAL A 42 -7.31 14.90 -6.22
CA VAL A 42 -7.59 13.54 -6.72
C VAL A 42 -7.95 13.52 -8.21
N GLU A 43 -8.16 14.69 -8.82
CA GLU A 43 -8.67 14.90 -10.19
C GLU A 43 -7.57 14.74 -11.26
N TRP A 44 -6.67 13.79 -11.05
CA TRP A 44 -5.59 13.49 -12.00
C TRP A 44 -6.17 13.09 -13.36
N GLU A 45 -5.59 13.65 -14.43
CA GLU A 45 -6.00 13.31 -15.79
C GLU A 45 -5.60 11.86 -16.12
N LYS A 46 -6.52 11.13 -16.77
CA LYS A 46 -6.26 9.75 -17.20
C LYS A 46 -5.42 9.73 -18.47
N GLY A 47 -4.53 8.74 -18.59
CA GLY A 47 -3.78 8.52 -19.82
C GLY A 47 -4.70 8.23 -21.01
N GLY A 48 -4.30 8.67 -22.20
CA GLY A 48 -5.06 8.46 -23.45
C GLY A 48 -6.03 9.58 -23.83
N VAL A 49 -6.14 10.64 -23.03
CA VAL A 49 -6.89 11.85 -23.38
C VAL A 49 -6.09 12.71 -24.38
N VAL A 50 -6.75 13.19 -25.42
CA VAL A 50 -6.19 14.08 -26.44
C VAL A 50 -5.65 15.35 -25.77
N GLU A 51 -4.44 15.80 -26.11
CA GLU A 51 -3.75 16.88 -25.39
C GLU A 51 -4.59 18.16 -25.24
N ASN A 52 -5.34 18.53 -26.28
CA ASN A 52 -6.16 19.74 -26.30
C ASN A 52 -7.44 19.66 -25.44
N GLU A 53 -7.78 18.48 -24.93
CA GLU A 53 -8.96 18.25 -24.09
C GLU A 53 -8.62 18.05 -22.61
N ARG A 54 -7.33 17.95 -22.28
CA ARG A 54 -6.87 17.75 -20.90
C ARG A 54 -7.14 19.00 -20.06
N LYS A 55 -7.81 18.80 -18.93
CA LYS A 55 -8.10 19.89 -17.98
C LYS A 55 -7.15 19.87 -16.80
N ASN A 56 -6.58 18.71 -16.50
CA ASN A 56 -5.74 18.51 -15.33
C ASN A 56 -4.37 17.93 -15.67
N ALA A 57 -3.46 18.06 -14.72
CA ALA A 57 -2.18 17.38 -14.73
C ALA A 57 -2.40 15.87 -14.62
N SER A 58 -1.58 15.12 -15.37
CA SER A 58 -1.52 13.66 -15.26
C SER A 58 -0.36 13.22 -14.37
N LEU A 59 -0.39 11.97 -13.90
CA LEU A 59 0.74 11.39 -13.18
C LEU A 59 2.01 11.28 -14.05
N ASP A 60 1.87 11.30 -15.39
CA ASP A 60 3.02 11.26 -16.31
C ASP A 60 3.93 12.49 -16.14
N GLU A 61 3.38 13.63 -15.71
CA GLU A 61 4.16 14.82 -15.46
C GLU A 61 5.20 14.62 -14.36
N LEU A 62 4.93 13.74 -13.39
CA LEU A 62 5.86 13.41 -12.32
C LEU A 62 7.09 12.64 -12.83
N ASN A 63 6.98 11.94 -13.97
CA ASN A 63 8.14 11.29 -14.60
C ASN A 63 9.18 12.30 -15.10
N ASN A 64 8.78 13.56 -15.31
CA ASN A 64 9.64 14.64 -15.77
C ASN A 64 10.26 15.44 -14.62
N LEU A 65 10.15 14.96 -13.38
CA LEU A 65 10.69 15.59 -12.18
C LEU A 65 11.92 14.81 -11.68
N PRO A 66 13.14 15.11 -12.18
CA PRO A 66 14.33 14.31 -11.89
C PRO A 66 14.79 14.39 -10.42
N CYS A 67 14.40 15.44 -9.70
CA CYS A 67 14.76 15.65 -8.30
C CYS A 67 13.71 15.13 -7.31
N LEU A 68 12.57 14.60 -7.78
CA LEU A 68 11.45 14.22 -6.92
C LEU A 68 11.81 12.99 -6.07
N THR A 69 11.90 13.21 -4.75
CA THR A 69 12.21 12.17 -3.77
C THR A 69 11.09 11.97 -2.74
N THR A 70 10.22 12.98 -2.55
CA THR A 70 9.10 12.91 -1.61
C THR A 70 7.76 13.14 -2.31
N LEU A 71 6.84 12.17 -2.24
CA LEU A 71 5.53 12.25 -2.91
C LEU A 71 4.37 11.79 -2.03
N TYR A 72 3.50 12.72 -1.65
CA TYR A 72 2.34 12.45 -0.80
C TYR A 72 1.07 12.76 -1.59
N VAL A 73 0.36 11.76 -2.09
CA VAL A 73 -0.75 11.94 -3.05
C VAL A 73 -1.90 10.99 -2.79
N HIS A 74 -3.07 11.34 -3.33
CA HIS A 74 -4.23 10.47 -3.40
C HIS A 74 -4.61 10.28 -4.87
N ILE A 75 -4.73 9.02 -5.28
CA ILE A 75 -5.03 8.56 -6.62
C ILE A 75 -6.31 7.71 -6.54
N LEU A 76 -7.25 7.89 -7.46
CA LEU A 76 -8.53 7.17 -7.40
C LEU A 76 -8.44 5.74 -7.94
N ASP A 77 -7.57 5.51 -8.93
CA ASP A 77 -7.47 4.25 -9.64
C ASP A 77 -6.03 3.73 -9.61
N VAL A 78 -5.86 2.49 -9.16
CA VAL A 78 -4.55 1.84 -9.08
C VAL A 78 -3.90 1.71 -10.45
N GLN A 79 -4.67 1.60 -11.53
CA GLN A 79 -4.16 1.46 -12.90
C GLN A 79 -3.43 2.72 -13.39
N MET A 80 -3.54 3.82 -12.66
CA MET A 80 -2.83 5.06 -12.97
C MET A 80 -1.38 5.08 -12.48
N ILE A 81 -0.95 4.22 -11.57
CA ILE A 81 0.44 4.16 -11.08
C ILE A 81 1.39 3.32 -11.96
N PRO A 82 1.01 2.11 -12.42
CA PRO A 82 1.83 1.14 -13.17
C PRO A 82 2.99 1.63 -14.03
N LYS A 83 2.73 2.61 -14.90
CA LYS A 83 3.65 3.00 -15.99
C LYS A 83 4.74 3.99 -15.58
N HIS A 84 4.76 4.42 -14.32
CA HIS A 84 5.48 5.61 -13.95
C HIS A 84 6.83 5.33 -13.29
N ARG A 85 7.88 5.89 -13.88
CA ARG A 85 9.28 5.77 -13.43
C ARG A 85 9.57 6.56 -12.17
N PHE A 86 8.76 7.57 -11.83
CA PHE A 86 8.98 8.35 -10.60
C PHE A 86 9.02 7.48 -9.34
N VAL A 87 8.37 6.30 -9.34
CA VAL A 87 8.40 5.35 -8.22
C VAL A 87 9.83 4.93 -7.85
N GLU A 88 10.73 4.85 -8.84
CA GLU A 88 12.14 4.48 -8.64
C GLU A 88 12.87 5.50 -7.76
N THR A 89 12.61 6.79 -7.95
CA THR A 89 13.33 7.90 -7.28
C THR A 89 12.84 8.22 -5.88
N LEU A 90 11.63 7.77 -5.51
CA LEU A 90 11.03 8.11 -4.22
C LEU A 90 11.80 7.51 -3.02
N ASP A 91 12.25 8.35 -2.11
CA ASP A 91 12.71 7.93 -0.78
C ASP A 91 11.61 8.09 0.27
N ARG A 92 10.65 8.99 0.09
CA ARG A 92 9.53 9.17 1.03
C ARG A 92 8.24 9.22 0.25
N PHE A 93 7.25 8.45 0.65
CA PHE A 93 5.96 8.46 -0.03
C PHE A 93 4.80 8.15 0.90
N ARG A 94 3.68 8.81 0.63
CA ARG A 94 2.37 8.46 1.20
C ARG A 94 1.38 8.44 0.06
N ILE A 95 1.18 7.26 -0.52
CA ILE A 95 0.33 7.07 -1.68
C ILE A 95 -0.93 6.36 -1.24
N PHE A 96 -2.07 7.01 -1.45
CA PHE A 96 -3.38 6.44 -1.19
C PHE A 96 -4.08 6.19 -2.50
N VAL A 97 -4.55 4.96 -2.70
CA VAL A 97 -5.18 4.50 -3.92
C VAL A 97 -6.60 4.02 -3.63
N GLY A 98 -7.57 4.56 -4.34
CA GLY A 98 -8.98 4.21 -4.26
C GLY A 98 -9.87 5.30 -3.68
N ASN A 99 -11.18 5.07 -3.68
CA ASN A 99 -12.18 6.04 -3.24
C ASN A 99 -12.37 6.00 -1.71
N TYR A 100 -11.42 6.59 -0.97
CA TYR A 100 -11.61 6.84 0.44
C TYR A 100 -12.45 8.10 0.65
N GLY A 101 -13.51 8.03 1.44
CA GLY A 101 -14.10 9.23 2.02
C GLY A 101 -13.03 10.02 2.78
N GLY A 102 -13.01 11.36 2.63
CA GLY A 102 -11.89 12.24 3.00
C GLY A 102 -11.40 12.20 4.47
N TYR A 103 -12.09 11.49 5.36
CA TYR A 103 -11.72 11.29 6.75
C TYR A 103 -10.91 10.00 7.02
N ASN A 104 -10.99 9.01 6.14
CA ASN A 104 -10.45 7.65 6.35
C ASN A 104 -9.06 7.40 5.74
N CYS A 105 -8.50 8.35 4.98
CA CYS A 105 -7.33 8.09 4.15
C CYS A 105 -5.98 8.30 4.84
N CYS A 106 -5.85 9.13 5.89
CA CYS A 106 -4.49 9.58 6.29
C CYS A 106 -4.21 9.74 7.80
N HIS A 107 -4.92 9.03 8.67
CA HIS A 107 -4.54 8.99 10.09
C HIS A 107 -3.88 7.64 10.36
N ASN A 108 -2.78 7.64 11.14
CA ASN A 108 -2.13 6.46 11.73
C ASN A 108 -0.98 5.79 10.96
N TYR A 109 -0.39 6.44 9.94
CA TYR A 109 0.85 5.95 9.34
C TYR A 109 2.06 6.42 10.14
N GLU A 110 2.84 5.47 10.66
CA GLU A 110 4.05 5.76 11.43
C GLU A 110 5.30 5.82 10.54
N SER A 111 5.24 5.28 9.32
CA SER A 111 6.36 5.30 8.38
C SER A 111 6.27 6.44 7.35
N PRO A 112 7.42 6.99 6.88
CA PRO A 112 7.49 7.87 5.72
C PRO A 112 7.30 7.15 4.37
N LYS A 113 7.25 5.81 4.32
CA LYS A 113 7.06 4.96 3.12
C LYS A 113 5.76 4.16 3.25
N ALA A 114 4.62 4.85 3.12
CA ALA A 114 3.30 4.29 3.37
C ALA A 114 2.46 4.16 2.09
N LEU A 115 1.78 3.02 1.97
CA LEU A 115 0.89 2.70 0.86
C LEU A 115 -0.47 2.25 1.41
N LYS A 116 -1.55 2.89 0.95
CA LYS A 116 -2.93 2.46 1.22
C LYS A 116 -3.61 2.07 -0.08
N LEU A 117 -4.06 0.83 -0.21
CA LEU A 117 -4.73 0.32 -1.40
C LEU A 117 -6.15 -0.13 -1.05
N MET A 118 -7.12 0.31 -1.84
CA MET A 118 -8.50 -0.15 -1.78
C MET A 118 -8.79 -0.92 -3.07
N LEU A 119 -9.06 -2.23 -2.96
CA LEU A 119 -8.92 -3.20 -4.07
C LEU A 119 -10.20 -4.00 -4.34
N TYR A 120 -11.21 -3.39 -4.95
CA TYR A 120 -12.53 -4.01 -5.15
C TYR A 120 -12.59 -5.21 -6.12
N ALA A 121 -11.47 -5.59 -6.74
CA ALA A 121 -11.36 -6.78 -7.59
C ALA A 121 -9.95 -7.37 -7.45
N ASN A 122 -9.75 -8.60 -7.92
CA ASN A 122 -8.41 -9.17 -7.98
C ASN A 122 -7.58 -8.37 -8.99
N ILE A 123 -6.55 -7.66 -8.53
CA ILE A 123 -5.76 -6.77 -9.36
C ILE A 123 -4.42 -7.45 -9.61
N ASP A 124 -4.18 -7.85 -10.86
CA ASP A 124 -2.83 -8.13 -11.31
C ASP A 124 -2.05 -6.81 -11.25
N LEU A 125 -1.27 -6.66 -10.19
CA LEU A 125 -0.40 -5.51 -10.03
C LEU A 125 0.76 -5.64 -11.00
N ASP A 126 1.01 -4.59 -11.75
CA ASP A 126 2.08 -4.55 -12.73
C ASP A 126 3.46 -4.39 -12.05
N ASN A 127 4.51 -4.22 -12.86
CA ASN A 127 5.87 -4.05 -12.33
C ASN A 127 6.06 -2.76 -11.51
N GLY A 128 5.42 -1.65 -11.87
CA GLY A 128 5.54 -0.39 -11.13
C GLY A 128 4.95 -0.48 -9.72
N MET A 129 3.75 -1.07 -9.62
CA MET A 129 3.11 -1.32 -8.31
C MET A 129 3.90 -2.32 -7.46
N LYS A 130 4.43 -3.39 -8.07
CA LYS A 130 5.30 -4.36 -7.38
C LYS A 130 6.55 -3.69 -6.80
N MET A 131 7.16 -2.76 -7.52
CA MET A 131 8.32 -2.00 -7.02
C MET A 131 7.94 -1.11 -5.83
N LEU A 132 6.82 -0.41 -5.92
CA LEU A 132 6.33 0.42 -4.82
C LEU A 132 6.04 -0.42 -3.56
N LEU A 133 5.44 -1.59 -3.74
CA LEU A 133 5.19 -2.55 -2.66
C LEU A 133 6.49 -3.00 -1.98
N ILE A 134 7.54 -3.33 -2.74
CA ILE A 134 8.84 -3.74 -2.18
C ILE A 134 9.47 -2.62 -1.32
N LYS A 135 9.29 -1.35 -1.70
CA LYS A 135 9.79 -0.18 -0.94
C LYS A 135 8.90 0.19 0.25
N THR A 136 7.68 -0.36 0.33
CA THR A 136 6.69 0.02 1.34
C THR A 136 7.07 -0.53 2.71
N GLU A 137 6.98 0.31 3.73
CA GLU A 137 7.19 -0.06 5.12
C GLU A 137 5.89 -0.16 5.91
N ASP A 138 4.86 0.60 5.52
CA ASP A 138 3.54 0.63 6.18
C ASP A 138 2.45 0.46 5.12
N LEU A 139 1.91 -0.77 5.05
CA LEU A 139 0.94 -1.18 4.05
C LEU A 139 -0.43 -1.34 4.69
N CYS A 140 -1.44 -0.67 4.12
CA CYS A 140 -2.83 -0.91 4.45
C CYS A 140 -3.60 -1.34 3.20
N LEU A 141 -4.30 -2.47 3.31
CA LEU A 141 -5.14 -3.05 2.28
C LEU A 141 -6.60 -3.05 2.75
N GLU A 142 -7.48 -2.48 1.94
CA GLU A 142 -8.89 -2.35 2.23
C GLU A 142 -9.75 -2.89 1.09
N GLY A 143 -10.86 -3.55 1.43
CA GLY A 143 -11.86 -3.99 0.46
C GLY A 143 -11.27 -4.97 -0.53
N LEU A 144 -10.99 -6.20 -0.08
CA LEU A 144 -10.27 -7.25 -0.82
C LEU A 144 -11.24 -8.28 -1.41
N GLU A 145 -12.05 -7.85 -2.37
CA GLU A 145 -13.11 -8.70 -2.92
C GLU A 145 -12.51 -9.76 -3.86
N GLY A 146 -12.87 -11.03 -3.65
CA GLY A 146 -12.36 -12.16 -4.45
C GLY A 146 -10.95 -12.63 -4.07
N VAL A 147 -10.22 -11.89 -3.24
CA VAL A 147 -8.88 -12.27 -2.75
C VAL A 147 -9.01 -13.29 -1.63
N LYS A 148 -8.41 -14.47 -1.82
CA LYS A 148 -8.40 -15.53 -0.79
C LYS A 148 -7.13 -15.48 0.04
N ASN A 149 -5.98 -15.29 -0.60
CA ASN A 149 -4.68 -15.17 0.03
C ASN A 149 -4.02 -13.84 -0.30
N VAL A 150 -4.02 -12.93 0.68
CA VAL A 150 -3.59 -11.55 0.49
C VAL A 150 -2.18 -11.43 -0.08
N LEU A 151 -1.19 -12.05 0.56
CA LEU A 151 0.22 -11.81 0.20
C LEU A 151 0.65 -12.56 -1.06
N MET A 152 0.11 -13.76 -1.29
CA MET A 152 0.36 -14.51 -2.52
C MET A 152 -0.18 -13.78 -3.75
N GLU A 153 -1.39 -13.26 -3.66
CA GLU A 153 -2.07 -12.60 -4.78
C GLU A 153 -1.55 -11.17 -4.99
N LEU A 154 -1.10 -10.46 -3.94
CA LEU A 154 -0.66 -9.07 -4.05
C LEU A 154 0.68 -8.90 -4.79
N ASN A 155 1.66 -9.80 -4.60
CA ASN A 155 3.01 -9.64 -5.17
C ASN A 155 3.52 -10.91 -5.85
N ASN A 156 2.61 -11.76 -6.35
CA ASN A 156 2.93 -13.08 -6.92
C ASN A 156 3.83 -13.92 -5.97
N GLY A 157 3.61 -13.80 -4.66
CA GLY A 157 4.41 -14.46 -3.63
C GLY A 157 5.86 -13.97 -3.50
N LYS A 158 6.24 -12.82 -4.08
CA LYS A 158 7.52 -12.16 -3.81
C LYS A 158 7.50 -11.47 -2.45
N ASP A 159 8.65 -11.48 -1.78
CA ASP A 159 8.82 -10.94 -0.44
C ASP A 159 8.68 -9.41 -0.39
N LEU A 160 8.28 -8.89 0.78
CA LEU A 160 8.18 -7.46 1.07
C LEU A 160 9.18 -7.13 2.20
N PRO A 161 10.49 -7.08 1.88
CA PRO A 161 11.55 -7.10 2.90
C PRO A 161 11.53 -5.88 3.82
N ASN A 162 11.03 -4.75 3.35
CA ASN A 162 10.99 -3.50 4.12
C ASN A 162 9.71 -3.36 4.96
N LEU A 163 8.75 -4.29 4.84
CA LEU A 163 7.44 -4.15 5.46
C LEU A 163 7.54 -4.29 6.99
N LYS A 164 7.24 -3.20 7.69
CA LYS A 164 7.22 -3.11 9.15
C LYS A 164 5.81 -3.21 9.72
N ARG A 165 4.82 -2.73 8.97
CA ARG A 165 3.43 -2.62 9.42
C ARG A 165 2.47 -3.09 8.35
N LEU A 166 1.58 -4.00 8.71
CA LEU A 166 0.54 -4.51 7.83
C LEU A 166 -0.84 -4.29 8.46
N HIS A 167 -1.73 -3.61 7.74
CA HIS A 167 -3.14 -3.50 8.08
C HIS A 167 -3.99 -4.10 6.96
N VAL A 168 -4.78 -5.12 7.26
CA VAL A 168 -5.74 -5.71 6.32
C VAL A 168 -7.14 -5.50 6.88
N ARG A 169 -8.03 -4.87 6.11
CA ARG A 169 -9.41 -4.62 6.53
C ARG A 169 -10.46 -4.88 5.46
N ASN A 170 -11.65 -5.27 5.92
CA ASN A 170 -12.84 -5.42 5.07
C ASN A 170 -12.63 -6.40 3.89
N GLY A 171 -12.02 -7.55 4.15
CA GLY A 171 -11.80 -8.62 3.19
C GLY A 171 -12.74 -9.79 3.44
N ARG A 172 -13.92 -9.80 2.80
CA ARG A 172 -14.96 -10.82 3.05
C ARG A 172 -14.55 -12.23 2.62
N HIS A 173 -13.68 -12.32 1.61
CA HIS A 173 -13.21 -13.57 1.02
C HIS A 173 -11.82 -13.99 1.50
N VAL A 174 -11.14 -13.13 2.26
CA VAL A 174 -9.80 -13.38 2.76
C VAL A 174 -9.84 -14.54 3.74
N GLN A 175 -9.18 -15.62 3.38
CA GLN A 175 -9.03 -16.82 4.19
C GLN A 175 -7.61 -16.93 4.76
N TYR A 176 -6.63 -16.41 4.02
CA TYR A 176 -5.22 -16.55 4.32
C TYR A 176 -4.48 -15.23 4.15
N ILE A 177 -3.47 -15.03 4.98
CA ILE A 177 -2.46 -13.98 4.81
C ILE A 177 -1.10 -14.67 4.80
N LYS A 178 -0.84 -15.49 3.77
CA LYS A 178 0.30 -16.41 3.71
C LYS A 178 1.30 -15.99 2.63
N THR A 179 2.59 -16.14 2.90
CA THR A 179 3.68 -16.12 1.91
C THR A 179 4.35 -17.50 1.82
N ASN A 180 4.99 -17.80 0.69
CA ASN A 180 5.72 -19.04 0.44
C ASN A 180 7.20 -18.96 0.85
N LYS A 181 7.70 -17.77 1.19
CA LYS A 181 9.10 -17.50 1.53
C LYS A 181 9.21 -16.61 2.77
N ILE A 182 10.37 -16.65 3.43
CA ILE A 182 10.69 -15.94 4.66
C ILE A 182 10.73 -14.43 4.35
N GLY A 183 9.56 -13.78 4.30
CA GLY A 183 9.41 -12.53 3.56
C GLY A 183 9.22 -11.25 4.36
N PHE A 184 9.53 -11.24 5.67
CA PHE A 184 9.18 -10.12 6.56
C PHE A 184 10.20 -9.91 7.69
N SER A 185 11.48 -9.68 7.42
CA SER A 185 12.46 -9.52 8.51
C SER A 185 12.11 -8.38 9.48
N GLU A 186 11.43 -7.33 9.00
CA GLU A 186 11.16 -6.12 9.79
C GLU A 186 9.72 -6.01 10.33
N LEU A 187 8.83 -6.97 10.06
CA LEU A 187 7.41 -6.86 10.38
C LEU A 187 7.18 -6.88 11.90
N CYS A 188 6.78 -5.72 12.44
CA CYS A 188 6.62 -5.49 13.87
C CYS A 188 5.18 -5.15 14.28
N PHE A 189 4.31 -4.86 13.32
CA PHE A 189 2.91 -4.51 13.56
C PHE A 189 1.97 -5.21 12.57
N ILE A 190 0.95 -5.89 13.07
CA ILE A 190 -0.14 -6.45 12.28
C ILE A 190 -1.48 -6.02 12.84
N LYS A 191 -2.36 -5.55 11.96
CA LYS A 191 -3.75 -5.24 12.28
C LYS A 191 -4.70 -5.89 11.27
N LEU A 192 -5.63 -6.69 11.76
CA LEU A 192 -6.60 -7.43 10.96
C LEU A 192 -8.01 -7.04 11.41
N GLU A 193 -8.82 -6.51 10.50
CA GLU A 193 -10.16 -6.01 10.82
C GLU A 193 -11.21 -6.52 9.83
N ASN A 194 -12.33 -7.04 10.33
CA ASN A 194 -13.47 -7.46 9.51
C ASN A 194 -13.10 -8.46 8.40
N LEU A 195 -12.42 -9.55 8.79
CA LEU A 195 -12.05 -10.66 7.92
C LEU A 195 -12.81 -11.91 8.36
N PRO A 196 -14.12 -12.03 8.04
CA PRO A 196 -14.99 -13.06 8.59
C PRO A 196 -14.59 -14.49 8.19
N GLN A 197 -13.86 -14.64 7.07
CA GLN A 197 -13.42 -15.93 6.55
C GLN A 197 -11.96 -16.26 6.90
N LEU A 198 -11.25 -15.40 7.64
CA LEU A 198 -9.85 -15.59 7.95
C LEU A 198 -9.66 -16.84 8.83
N VAL A 199 -8.83 -17.76 8.35
CA VAL A 199 -8.52 -19.02 9.03
C VAL A 199 -7.07 -19.06 9.51
N SER A 200 -6.11 -18.53 8.74
CA SER A 200 -4.69 -18.59 9.11
C SER A 200 -3.85 -17.45 8.53
N PHE A 201 -2.73 -17.16 9.21
CA PHE A 201 -1.70 -16.20 8.81
C PHE A 201 -0.36 -16.90 8.43
N CYS A 202 -0.16 -18.18 8.76
CA CYS A 202 1.09 -18.89 8.44
C CYS A 202 0.81 -20.22 7.70
N SER A 203 1.81 -20.67 6.94
CA SER A 203 1.76 -21.95 6.25
C SER A 203 1.58 -23.10 7.23
N SER A 204 0.50 -23.87 7.11
CA SER A 204 0.54 -25.27 7.49
C SER A 204 1.52 -25.98 6.56
N ASP A 205 2.42 -26.77 7.11
CA ASP A 205 3.17 -27.77 6.32
C ASP A 205 2.11 -28.70 5.71
N GLU A 206 2.12 -28.91 4.39
CA GLU A 206 1.11 -29.70 3.66
C GLU A 206 1.03 -31.17 4.14
N ARG A 207 1.92 -31.56 5.04
CA ARG A 207 2.02 -32.91 5.63
C ARG A 207 1.14 -33.17 6.84
N CYS A 208 0.29 -32.24 7.28
CA CYS A 208 -0.50 -32.45 8.50
C CYS A 208 -1.94 -31.90 8.41
N SER A 209 -2.80 -32.64 7.71
CA SER A 209 -4.24 -32.36 7.55
C SER A 209 -5.07 -32.52 8.84
N THR A 210 -4.45 -32.91 9.96
CA THR A 210 -5.13 -33.26 11.22
C THR A 210 -4.83 -32.30 12.37
N LYS A 211 -4.06 -31.23 12.16
CA LYS A 211 -3.72 -30.26 13.20
C LYS A 211 -4.45 -28.93 12.97
N PRO A 212 -4.88 -28.24 14.05
CA PRO A 212 -5.53 -26.95 13.93
C PRO A 212 -4.67 -25.97 13.12
N LEU A 213 -5.31 -25.22 12.21
CA LEU A 213 -4.66 -24.20 11.40
C LEU A 213 -4.21 -23.06 12.33
N LEU A 214 -2.92 -23.06 12.64
CA LEU A 214 -2.30 -22.07 13.52
C LEU A 214 -2.05 -20.78 12.75
N LEU A 215 -2.38 -19.64 13.36
CA LEU A 215 -2.05 -18.34 12.79
C LEU A 215 -0.54 -18.14 12.64
N PHE A 216 0.26 -18.66 13.55
CA PHE A 216 1.72 -18.52 13.51
C PHE A 216 2.42 -19.84 13.83
N ASN A 217 3.40 -20.22 12.99
CA ASN A 217 4.29 -21.36 13.21
C ASN A 217 5.75 -20.88 13.27
N LYS A 218 6.44 -21.16 14.39
CA LYS A 218 7.83 -20.75 14.64
C LYS A 218 8.83 -21.30 13.62
N GLN A 219 8.53 -22.44 12.99
CA GLN A 219 9.41 -23.05 11.98
C GLN A 219 9.28 -22.40 10.60
N THR A 220 8.22 -21.62 10.35
CA THR A 220 7.96 -20.99 9.04
C THR A 220 7.90 -19.47 9.12
N CYS A 221 7.72 -18.89 10.32
CA CYS A 221 7.50 -17.47 10.53
C CYS A 221 8.56 -16.90 11.50
N HIS A 222 9.82 -16.85 11.07
CA HIS A 222 10.96 -16.32 11.86
C HIS A 222 10.79 -14.87 12.30
N TRP A 223 10.01 -14.09 11.56
CA TRP A 223 9.70 -12.69 11.84
C TRP A 223 8.78 -12.49 13.03
N VAL A 224 8.10 -13.54 13.52
CA VAL A 224 7.15 -13.42 14.63
C VAL A 224 7.85 -12.98 15.93
N THR A 225 9.16 -13.18 16.05
CA THR A 225 9.95 -12.65 17.16
C THR A 225 10.08 -11.12 17.13
N ASN A 226 9.93 -10.49 15.97
CA ASN A 226 9.98 -9.03 15.80
C ASN A 226 8.60 -8.38 15.97
N LEU A 227 7.52 -9.17 16.00
CA LEU A 227 6.15 -8.70 16.14
C LEU A 227 5.92 -8.11 17.54
N ARG A 228 5.63 -6.81 17.61
CA ARG A 228 5.39 -6.05 18.85
C ARG A 228 3.91 -5.77 19.10
N SER A 229 3.11 -5.73 18.04
CA SER A 229 1.69 -5.42 18.13
C SER A 229 0.91 -6.28 17.15
N LEU A 230 -0.08 -6.99 17.68
CA LEU A 230 -1.05 -7.78 16.92
C LEU A 230 -2.46 -7.37 17.36
N ILE A 231 -3.23 -6.81 16.44
CA ILE A 231 -4.60 -6.37 16.68
C ILE A 231 -5.53 -7.13 15.74
N ILE A 232 -6.49 -7.88 16.29
CA ILE A 232 -7.47 -8.63 15.51
C ILE A 232 -8.87 -8.24 15.98
N LYS A 233 -9.72 -7.80 15.03
CA LYS A 233 -11.12 -7.41 15.29
C LYS A 233 -12.04 -7.96 14.21
N GLY A 234 -13.19 -8.52 14.58
CA GLY A 234 -14.20 -8.97 13.61
C GLY A 234 -13.72 -10.10 12.67
N CYS A 235 -12.88 -11.02 13.16
CA CYS A 235 -12.40 -12.18 12.40
C CYS A 235 -13.05 -13.46 12.96
N GLY A 236 -14.28 -13.75 12.51
CA GLY A 236 -15.18 -14.70 13.18
C GLY A 236 -14.81 -16.18 13.07
N LYS A 237 -14.08 -16.59 12.02
CA LYS A 237 -13.61 -17.98 11.83
C LYS A 237 -12.26 -18.29 12.48
N LEU A 238 -11.74 -17.36 13.26
CA LEU A 238 -10.42 -17.50 13.87
C LEU A 238 -10.49 -18.36 15.14
N GLU A 239 -10.12 -19.63 15.02
CA GLU A 239 -10.18 -20.58 16.14
C GLU A 239 -8.89 -20.61 16.97
N HIS A 240 -7.72 -20.43 16.32
CA HIS A 240 -6.42 -20.56 16.98
C HIS A 240 -5.47 -19.41 16.62
N LEU A 241 -5.08 -18.63 17.64
CA LEU A 241 -4.21 -17.47 17.46
C LEU A 241 -2.71 -17.83 17.43
N LEU A 242 -2.21 -18.51 18.46
CA LEU A 242 -0.79 -18.87 18.56
C LEU A 242 -0.68 -20.35 18.85
N SER A 243 0.38 -20.98 18.34
CA SER A 243 0.72 -22.31 18.85
C SER A 243 1.18 -22.20 20.30
N PRO A 244 0.89 -23.20 21.15
CA PRO A 244 1.39 -23.20 22.53
C PRO A 244 2.92 -23.11 22.61
N SER A 245 3.65 -23.62 21.61
CA SER A 245 5.10 -23.53 21.54
C SER A 245 5.61 -22.12 21.25
N LEU A 246 4.88 -21.36 20.42
CA LEU A 246 5.22 -19.98 20.09
C LEU A 246 4.85 -19.03 21.22
N ALA A 247 3.67 -19.21 21.83
CA ALA A 247 3.22 -18.44 22.99
C ALA A 247 4.18 -18.57 24.19
N ARG A 248 4.82 -19.73 24.36
CA ARG A 248 5.85 -19.96 25.40
C ARG A 248 7.21 -19.34 25.10
N SER A 249 7.43 -18.81 23.90
CA SER A 249 8.71 -18.22 23.49
C SER A 249 8.64 -16.72 23.19
N LEU A 250 7.47 -16.12 23.41
CA LEU A 250 7.25 -14.69 23.50
C LEU A 250 7.40 -14.26 24.96
#